data_AF-A0AAE0BBF7-F1
#
_entry.id   AF-A0AAE0BBF7-F1
#
_cell.length_a   1.000
_cell.length_b   1.000
_cell.length_c   1.000
_cell.angle_alpha   90.00
_cell.angle_beta   90.00
_cell.angle_gamma   90.00
#
_symmetry.space_group_name_H-M   'P 1'
#
loop_
_entity.id
_entity.type
_entity.pdbx_description
1 polymer ?
#
loop_
_entity_poly.entity_id
_entity_poly.type
_entity_poly.pdbx_seq_one_letter_code
_entity_poly.pdbx_strand_id
1 'polypeptide(L)'
;MSDSDSEDEDVREEEYEKLKTGEIVLRTERTAGGVVVYSCAYCSFQPKPIEQLLLHARNSKKKMRYEHEGLAKYLDEFVIPNTPKALSGGAPPSPPNVSELLDKQTTEGIETVWPPVLILANMPLSDSDGDALGNPELRAIVNQCARNFDFNVIRKVARYYDSGQTPTDKVFVVFETSYAGYIEADDLSKILEQNDRGKVYGMANGCENGEKCGWIATVAEMERLDPKQARLKWSPVPLSEVRDMHKAEKRKREQLQGERDYWKREAVESEKQARAAQSESHQLRLRNEAMAANIEERRQATQRIVEETEKRLVDETERRLRLELEEARVPSKEEILTR
;
A
#
# COMPACT_ATOMS: atom_id res chain seq x y z
N MET A 1 6.88 -15.98 22.45
CA MET A 1 5.71 -15.13 22.70
C MET A 1 4.99 -14.99 21.38
N SER A 2 4.14 -15.96 21.04
CA SER A 2 3.51 -16.07 19.72
C SER A 2 2.27 -16.98 19.74
N ASP A 3 1.64 -17.13 20.92
CA ASP A 3 0.42 -17.95 21.09
C ASP A 3 -0.84 -17.09 21.36
N SER A 4 -0.70 -15.76 21.46
CA SER A 4 -1.81 -14.85 21.84
C SER A 4 -2.67 -14.39 20.66
N ASP A 5 -2.15 -14.43 19.43
CA ASP A 5 -2.87 -13.90 18.26
C ASP A 5 -3.87 -14.91 17.68
N SER A 6 -3.66 -16.22 17.90
CA SER A 6 -4.57 -17.27 17.39
C SER A 6 -5.86 -17.37 18.20
N GLU A 7 -5.79 -17.22 19.52
CA GLU A 7 -6.98 -17.25 20.40
C GLU A 7 -7.90 -16.04 20.14
N ASP A 8 -7.30 -14.91 19.76
CA ASP A 8 -8.01 -13.67 19.41
C ASP A 8 -8.76 -13.75 18.07
N GLU A 9 -8.28 -14.58 17.12
CA GLU A 9 -9.01 -14.83 15.87
C GLU A 9 -10.23 -15.73 16.11
N ASP A 10 -10.07 -16.77 16.93
CA ASP A 10 -11.12 -17.74 17.22
C ASP A 10 -12.35 -17.10 17.88
N VAL A 11 -12.14 -16.17 18.83
CA VAL A 11 -13.24 -15.45 19.51
C VAL A 11 -14.03 -14.55 18.56
N ARG A 12 -13.35 -13.90 17.60
CA ARG A 12 -14.03 -13.04 16.61
C ARG A 12 -14.88 -13.86 15.64
N GLU A 13 -14.35 -15.01 15.23
CA GLU A 13 -15.06 -15.92 14.32
C GLU A 13 -16.28 -16.56 15.00
N GLU A 14 -16.16 -16.89 16.29
CA GLU A 14 -17.28 -17.41 17.09
C GLU A 14 -18.44 -16.40 17.16
N GLU A 15 -18.15 -15.13 17.44
CA GLU A 15 -19.18 -14.08 17.53
C GLU A 15 -19.81 -13.76 16.16
N TYR A 16 -19.04 -13.86 15.08
CA TYR A 16 -19.57 -13.77 13.72
C TYR A 16 -20.55 -14.90 13.41
N GLU A 17 -20.20 -16.15 13.75
CA GLU A 17 -21.07 -17.31 13.51
C GLU A 17 -22.34 -17.28 14.38
N LYS A 18 -22.28 -16.76 15.63
CA LYS A 18 -23.48 -16.52 16.46
C LYS A 18 -24.47 -15.55 15.81
N LEU A 19 -23.98 -14.48 15.17
CA LEU A 19 -24.81 -13.52 14.44
C LEU A 19 -25.39 -14.12 13.16
N LYS A 20 -24.62 -14.94 12.45
CA LYS A 20 -25.02 -15.61 11.20
C LYS A 20 -26.05 -16.72 11.41
N THR A 21 -25.91 -17.50 12.47
CA THR A 21 -26.86 -18.55 12.86
C THR A 21 -28.13 -18.01 13.50
N GLY A 22 -28.14 -16.73 13.89
CA GLY A 22 -29.30 -16.07 14.51
C GLY A 22 -29.40 -16.30 16.02
N GLU A 23 -28.36 -16.82 16.66
CA GLU A 23 -28.25 -16.90 18.12
C GLU A 23 -28.23 -15.50 18.75
N ILE A 24 -27.57 -14.55 18.07
CA ILE A 24 -27.63 -13.12 18.38
C ILE A 24 -28.39 -12.41 17.26
N VAL A 25 -29.53 -11.80 17.60
CA VAL A 25 -30.39 -11.11 16.63
C VAL A 25 -30.17 -9.60 16.72
N LEU A 26 -29.79 -9.00 15.59
CA LEU A 26 -29.76 -7.54 15.45
C LEU A 26 -31.17 -6.96 15.55
N ARG A 27 -31.36 -6.06 16.53
CA ARG A 27 -32.62 -5.33 16.66
C ARG A 27 -32.72 -4.30 15.55
N THR A 28 -33.84 -4.34 14.84
CA THR A 28 -34.18 -3.39 13.78
C THR A 28 -35.43 -2.60 14.17
N GLU A 29 -35.43 -1.31 13.84
CA GLU A 29 -36.58 -0.43 14.01
C GLU A 29 -36.82 0.32 12.70
N ARG A 30 -38.08 0.60 12.37
CA ARG A 30 -38.42 1.49 11.24
C ARG A 30 -38.75 2.87 11.77
N THR A 31 -38.02 3.86 11.28
CA THR A 31 -38.30 5.27 11.55
C THR A 31 -39.57 5.73 10.83
N ALA A 32 -40.16 6.85 11.26
CA ALA A 32 -41.33 7.45 10.62
C ALA A 32 -41.13 7.78 9.13
N GLY A 33 -39.88 7.92 8.68
CA GLY A 33 -39.50 8.11 7.27
C GLY A 33 -39.28 6.82 6.48
N GLY A 34 -39.62 5.65 7.04
CA GLY A 34 -39.47 4.35 6.38
C GLY A 34 -38.05 3.77 6.38
N VAL A 35 -37.07 4.48 6.94
CA VAL A 35 -35.68 4.02 7.05
C VAL A 35 -35.56 2.98 8.16
N VAL A 36 -34.94 1.84 7.86
CA VAL A 36 -34.59 0.81 8.85
C VAL A 36 -33.30 1.23 9.57
N VAL A 37 -33.35 1.27 10.90
CA VAL A 37 -32.21 1.52 11.77
C VAL A 37 -31.91 0.27 12.60
N TYR A 38 -30.64 0.08 12.93
CA TYR A 38 -30.10 -1.09 13.59
C TYR A 38 -29.47 -0.67 14.92
N SER A 39 -29.66 -1.47 15.96
CA SER A 39 -28.99 -1.27 17.25
C SER A 39 -27.80 -2.22 17.38
N CYS A 40 -26.73 -1.76 18.04
CA CYS A 40 -25.64 -2.64 18.41
C CYS A 40 -26.13 -3.69 19.44
N ALA A 41 -25.85 -4.97 19.20
CA ALA A 41 -26.22 -6.04 20.14
C ALA A 41 -25.40 -6.00 21.44
N TYR A 42 -24.21 -5.39 21.39
CA TYR A 42 -23.19 -5.50 22.43
C TYR A 42 -23.03 -4.25 23.29
N CYS A 43 -23.60 -3.11 22.88
CA CYS A 43 -23.57 -1.92 23.70
C CYS A 43 -24.79 -1.04 23.47
N SER A 44 -25.01 -0.09 24.40
CA SER A 44 -26.11 0.86 24.36
C SER A 44 -25.94 1.96 23.30
N PHE A 45 -25.42 1.61 22.13
CA PHE A 45 -25.35 2.52 20.99
C PHE A 45 -26.77 2.76 20.47
N GLN A 46 -27.10 4.01 20.19
CA GLN A 46 -28.43 4.37 19.69
C GLN A 46 -28.69 3.68 18.34
N PRO A 47 -29.95 3.35 18.00
CA PRO A 47 -30.29 2.82 16.70
C PRO A 47 -29.86 3.79 15.59
N LYS A 48 -29.08 3.31 14.62
CA LYS A 48 -28.57 4.11 13.50
C LYS A 48 -28.69 3.36 12.17
N PRO A 49 -28.61 4.05 11.02
CA PRO A 49 -28.46 3.40 9.73
C PRO A 49 -27.26 2.43 9.70
N ILE A 50 -27.32 1.43 8.84
CA ILE A 50 -26.40 0.29 8.85
C ILE A 50 -24.94 0.71 8.67
N GLU A 51 -24.67 1.74 7.87
CA GLU A 51 -23.34 2.28 7.61
C GLU A 51 -22.74 2.92 8.87
N GLN A 52 -23.56 3.62 9.64
CA GLN A 52 -23.15 4.24 10.90
C GLN A 52 -22.94 3.18 11.98
N LEU A 53 -23.74 2.10 11.97
CA LEU A 53 -23.52 0.97 12.87
C LEU A 53 -22.23 0.22 12.53
N LEU A 54 -21.92 0.02 11.25
CA LEU A 54 -20.65 -0.56 10.81
C LEU A 54 -19.46 0.30 11.25
N LEU A 55 -19.56 1.62 11.07
CA LEU A 55 -18.52 2.55 11.52
C LEU A 55 -18.34 2.51 13.04
N HIS A 56 -19.43 2.40 13.79
CA HIS A 56 -19.38 2.23 15.24
C HIS A 56 -18.68 0.92 15.63
N ALA A 57 -19.06 -0.20 15.01
CA ALA A 57 -18.49 -1.51 15.28
C ALA A 57 -16.97 -1.54 15.01
N ARG A 58 -16.52 -1.00 13.88
CA ARG A 58 -15.07 -0.94 13.53
C ARG A 58 -14.23 -0.07 14.46
N ASN A 59 -14.82 0.95 15.08
CA ASN A 59 -14.10 1.92 15.90
C ASN A 59 -14.28 1.71 17.41
N SER A 60 -14.99 0.66 17.82
CA SER A 60 -15.25 0.41 19.24
C SER A 60 -13.99 -0.06 19.95
N LYS A 61 -13.39 0.81 20.76
CA LYS A 61 -12.23 0.50 21.63
C LYS A 61 -12.64 0.05 23.05
N LYS A 62 -13.92 -0.28 23.25
CA LYS A 62 -14.45 -0.63 24.58
C LYS A 62 -14.12 -2.08 24.94
N LYS A 63 -14.47 -2.48 26.17
CA LYS A 63 -14.27 -3.82 26.77
C LYS A 63 -14.75 -5.00 25.89
N MET A 64 -15.66 -4.73 24.93
CA MET A 64 -16.27 -5.72 24.03
C MET A 64 -15.68 -5.62 22.61
N ARG A 65 -14.35 -5.52 22.47
CA ARG A 65 -13.71 -5.21 21.18
C ARG A 65 -13.96 -6.31 20.14
N TYR A 66 -13.79 -7.57 20.54
CA TYR A 66 -13.89 -8.72 19.64
C TYR A 66 -15.32 -8.95 19.14
N GLU A 67 -16.31 -8.71 20.00
CA GLU A 67 -17.73 -8.75 19.67
C GLU A 67 -18.11 -7.67 18.66
N HIS A 68 -17.51 -6.48 18.74
CA HIS A 68 -17.70 -5.43 17.74
C HIS A 68 -16.94 -5.72 16.43
N GLU A 69 -15.78 -6.38 16.48
CA GLU A 69 -15.07 -6.83 15.28
C GLU A 69 -15.87 -7.93 14.54
N GLY A 70 -16.42 -8.92 15.26
CA GLY A 70 -17.34 -9.93 14.73
C GLY A 70 -18.63 -9.31 14.17
N LEU A 71 -19.19 -8.32 14.85
CA LEU A 71 -20.33 -7.54 14.34
C LEU A 71 -20.00 -6.80 13.03
N ALA A 72 -18.84 -6.16 12.96
CA ALA A 72 -18.41 -5.44 11.76
C ALA A 72 -18.28 -6.40 10.58
N LYS A 73 -17.68 -7.58 10.80
CA LYS A 73 -17.58 -8.64 9.79
C LYS A 73 -18.96 -9.11 9.32
N TYR A 74 -19.87 -9.38 10.25
CA TYR A 74 -21.24 -9.81 9.93
C TYR A 74 -22.03 -8.76 9.13
N LEU A 75 -21.93 -7.48 9.51
CA LEU A 75 -22.60 -6.39 8.80
C LEU A 75 -22.07 -6.24 7.36
N ASP A 76 -20.76 -6.31 7.18
CA ASP A 76 -20.08 -6.11 5.88
C ASP A 76 -20.31 -7.29 4.92
N GLU A 77 -20.27 -8.52 5.42
CA GLU A 77 -20.34 -9.73 4.59
C GLU A 77 -21.77 -10.27 4.41
N PHE A 78 -22.67 -10.08 5.37
CA PHE A 78 -23.97 -10.73 5.37
C PHE A 78 -25.15 -9.77 5.33
N VAL A 79 -25.09 -8.63 6.00
CA VAL A 79 -26.26 -7.73 6.09
C VAL A 79 -26.27 -6.72 4.94
N ILE A 80 -25.18 -6.01 4.70
CA ILE A 80 -25.09 -5.00 3.63
C ILE A 80 -25.34 -5.60 2.23
N PRO A 81 -24.77 -6.77 1.87
CA PRO A 81 -25.00 -7.37 0.56
C PRO A 81 -26.44 -7.87 0.33
N ASN A 82 -27.14 -8.24 1.41
CA ASN A 82 -28.48 -8.81 1.36
C ASN A 82 -29.60 -7.80 1.67
N THR A 83 -29.26 -6.56 2.01
CA THR A 83 -30.25 -5.51 2.24
C THR A 83 -30.58 -4.82 0.91
N PRO A 84 -31.86 -4.80 0.45
CA PRO A 84 -32.24 -4.09 -0.75
C PRO A 84 -31.89 -2.61 -0.62
N LYS A 85 -31.17 -2.03 -1.59
CA LYS A 85 -30.73 -0.62 -1.65
C LYS A 85 -31.84 0.43 -1.44
N ALA A 86 -33.11 0.02 -1.42
CA ALA A 86 -34.28 0.86 -1.18
C ALA A 86 -34.73 0.92 0.30
N LEU A 87 -34.14 0.13 1.21
CA LEU A 87 -34.56 0.03 2.62
C LEU A 87 -33.45 0.33 3.65
N SER A 88 -32.19 0.40 3.23
CA SER A 88 -31.14 1.09 4.00
C SER A 88 -31.22 2.57 3.65
N GLY A 89 -31.44 3.43 4.65
CA GLY A 89 -31.41 4.88 4.47
C GLY A 89 -30.09 5.27 3.83
N GLY A 90 -30.17 5.81 2.61
CA GLY A 90 -29.11 5.73 1.62
C GLY A 90 -27.72 6.11 2.13
N ALA A 91 -26.80 5.14 2.07
CA ALA A 91 -25.45 5.45 1.63
C ALA A 91 -25.56 6.24 0.31
N PRO A 92 -24.78 7.33 0.14
CA PRO A 92 -24.72 8.02 -1.13
C PRO A 92 -24.36 7.00 -2.21
N PRO A 93 -24.93 7.11 -3.42
CA PRO A 93 -24.56 6.21 -4.51
C PRO A 93 -23.03 6.19 -4.58
N SER A 94 -22.43 4.99 -4.51
CA SER A 94 -21.08 4.82 -5.02
C SER A 94 -21.06 5.51 -6.38
N PRO A 95 -20.21 6.52 -6.59
CA PRO A 95 -20.25 7.25 -7.83
C PRO A 95 -20.10 6.23 -8.95
N PRO A 96 -20.90 6.29 -10.02
CA PRO A 96 -20.53 5.59 -11.24
C PRO A 96 -19.09 5.99 -11.52
N ASN A 97 -18.26 4.97 -11.77
CA ASN A 97 -16.86 5.16 -12.12
C ASN A 97 -16.82 6.25 -13.21
N VAL A 98 -15.90 7.21 -13.17
CA VAL A 98 -15.83 8.26 -14.21
C VAL A 98 -15.72 7.62 -15.61
N SER A 99 -15.20 6.39 -15.69
CA SER A 99 -15.29 5.53 -16.89
C SER A 99 -16.74 5.27 -17.35
N GLU A 100 -17.69 5.00 -16.44
CA GLU A 100 -19.10 4.77 -16.75
C GLU A 100 -19.90 6.04 -17.09
N LEU A 101 -19.51 7.22 -16.58
CA LEU A 101 -20.16 8.50 -16.95
C LEU A 101 -19.63 9.03 -18.30
N LEU A 102 -18.33 8.88 -18.56
CA LEU A 102 -17.73 9.18 -19.86
C LEU A 102 -18.26 8.24 -20.96
N ASP A 103 -18.61 7.01 -20.65
CA ASP A 103 -19.11 6.06 -21.65
C ASP A 103 -20.61 6.21 -21.97
N LYS A 104 -21.39 6.95 -21.16
CA LYS A 104 -22.87 7.00 -21.26
C LYS A 104 -23.48 8.29 -21.81
N GLN A 105 -22.70 9.34 -22.05
CA GLN A 105 -23.19 10.56 -22.72
C GLN A 105 -22.45 10.81 -24.04
N THR A 106 -23.22 11.17 -25.08
CA THR A 106 -22.73 11.87 -26.27
C THR A 106 -22.17 13.23 -25.85
N THR A 107 -20.91 13.25 -25.39
CA THR A 107 -20.19 14.42 -24.87
C THR A 107 -19.59 15.31 -25.97
N GLU A 108 -20.02 15.17 -27.23
CA GLU A 108 -19.57 16.07 -28.29
C GLU A 108 -20.11 17.48 -27.99
N GLY A 109 -19.20 18.43 -27.75
CA GLY A 109 -19.52 19.85 -27.51
C GLY A 109 -19.70 20.27 -26.03
N ILE A 110 -19.51 19.38 -25.06
CA ILE A 110 -19.50 19.79 -23.64
C ILE A 110 -18.07 20.16 -23.25
N GLU A 111 -17.88 21.42 -22.85
CA GLU A 111 -16.59 21.98 -22.42
C GLU A 111 -16.50 22.03 -20.90
N THR A 112 -15.28 21.86 -20.39
CA THR A 112 -14.91 22.03 -18.99
C THR A 112 -13.79 23.07 -18.85
N VAL A 113 -13.56 23.54 -17.62
CA VAL A 113 -12.53 24.53 -17.33
C VAL A 113 -11.19 23.83 -17.14
N TRP A 114 -10.15 24.32 -17.83
CA TRP A 114 -8.79 23.79 -17.74
C TRP A 114 -7.76 24.90 -17.46
N PRO A 115 -6.82 24.72 -16.50
CA PRO A 115 -6.73 23.63 -15.53
C PRO A 115 -8.00 23.48 -14.69
N PRO A 116 -8.28 22.32 -14.10
CA PRO A 116 -9.50 22.11 -13.32
C PRO A 116 -9.56 23.11 -12.15
N VAL A 117 -10.72 23.74 -11.96
CA VAL A 117 -10.94 24.73 -10.90
C VAL A 117 -12.16 24.33 -10.08
N LEU A 118 -11.99 24.29 -8.76
CA LEU A 118 -13.08 24.18 -7.80
C LEU A 118 -13.38 25.58 -7.25
N ILE A 119 -14.65 25.97 -7.25
CA ILE A 119 -15.12 27.18 -6.57
C ILE A 119 -15.57 26.76 -5.17
N LEU A 120 -15.00 27.38 -4.15
CA LEU A 120 -15.49 27.30 -2.78
C LEU A 120 -16.14 28.64 -2.42
N ALA A 121 -17.27 28.61 -1.74
CA ALA A 121 -17.96 29.78 -1.20
C ALA A 121 -17.98 29.73 0.34
N ASN A 122 -18.14 30.89 0.98
CA ASN A 122 -18.09 31.06 2.44
C ASN A 122 -16.76 30.67 3.08
N MET A 123 -15.66 30.96 2.38
CA MET A 123 -14.30 30.73 2.87
C MET A 123 -13.67 32.04 3.31
N PRO A 124 -13.64 32.35 4.62
CA PRO A 124 -12.90 33.49 5.13
C PRO A 124 -11.40 33.21 4.97
N LEU A 125 -10.79 33.85 3.98
CA LEU A 125 -9.35 33.86 3.83
C LEU A 125 -8.81 35.17 4.43
N SER A 126 -7.73 35.11 5.23
CA SER A 126 -7.14 36.30 5.87
C SER A 126 -6.12 36.99 4.95
N ASP A 127 -6.07 38.32 4.86
CA ASP A 127 -5.17 39.05 3.92
C ASP A 127 -3.67 38.71 4.05
N SER A 128 -3.27 38.11 5.17
CA SER A 128 -1.92 37.58 5.42
C SER A 128 -1.63 36.24 4.72
N ASP A 129 -2.64 35.54 4.19
CA ASP A 129 -2.49 34.23 3.53
C ASP A 129 -2.03 34.42 2.07
N GLY A 130 -0.84 34.99 1.88
CA GLY A 130 -0.20 35.13 0.57
C GLY A 130 0.04 33.79 -0.15
N ASP A 131 0.07 32.70 0.64
CA ASP A 131 -0.03 31.31 0.17
C ASP A 131 -1.31 30.69 0.72
N ALA A 132 -2.41 30.80 -0.01
CA ALA A 132 -3.70 30.24 0.40
C ALA A 132 -3.72 28.68 0.49
N LEU A 133 -2.61 28.01 0.15
CA LEU A 133 -2.30 26.60 0.51
C LEU A 133 -2.00 26.39 2.01
N GLY A 134 -1.67 27.46 2.73
CA GLY A 134 -1.48 27.49 4.18
C GLY A 134 -2.78 27.70 4.96
N ASN A 135 -3.90 27.99 4.28
CA ASN A 135 -5.15 28.28 4.97
C ASN A 135 -5.67 27.02 5.70
N PRO A 136 -5.79 27.06 7.04
CA PRO A 136 -6.14 25.89 7.84
C PRO A 136 -7.58 25.43 7.57
N GLU A 137 -8.46 26.31 7.12
CA GLU A 137 -9.85 25.96 6.82
C GLU A 137 -10.00 25.23 5.50
N LEU A 138 -9.28 25.67 4.46
CA LEU A 138 -9.19 24.93 3.21
C LEU A 138 -8.59 23.55 3.47
N ARG A 139 -7.55 23.50 4.32
CA ARG A 139 -6.96 22.22 4.71
C ARG A 139 -7.94 21.33 5.46
N ALA A 140 -8.72 21.90 6.37
CA ALA A 140 -9.72 21.18 7.13
C ALA A 140 -10.82 20.61 6.22
N ILE A 141 -11.31 21.36 5.24
CA ILE A 141 -12.31 20.87 4.28
C ILE A 141 -11.75 19.70 3.48
N VAL A 142 -10.57 19.86 2.89
CA VAL A 142 -9.97 18.80 2.08
C VAL A 142 -9.68 17.56 2.94
N ASN A 143 -9.15 17.72 4.16
CA ASN A 143 -8.92 16.61 5.09
C ASN A 143 -10.22 15.94 5.59
N GLN A 144 -11.27 16.73 5.82
CA GLN A 144 -12.56 16.24 6.32
C GLN A 144 -13.35 15.52 5.23
N CYS A 145 -13.34 16.08 4.02
CA CYS A 145 -14.07 15.55 2.88
C CYS A 145 -13.34 14.36 2.27
N ALA A 146 -12.01 14.37 2.23
CA ALA A 146 -11.28 13.37 1.48
C ALA A 146 -10.05 12.86 2.26
N ARG A 147 -10.24 11.75 2.98
CA ARG A 147 -9.16 11.02 3.67
C ARG A 147 -8.04 10.54 2.74
N ASN A 148 -8.29 10.53 1.43
CA ASN A 148 -7.38 10.06 0.39
C ASN A 148 -6.94 11.15 -0.61
N PHE A 149 -7.32 12.41 -0.38
CA PHE A 149 -6.99 13.49 -1.30
C PHE A 149 -5.58 13.97 -1.06
N ASP A 150 -4.79 14.00 -2.12
CA ASP A 150 -3.42 14.48 -2.07
C ASP A 150 -3.38 15.99 -2.32
N PHE A 151 -3.02 16.80 -1.31
CA PHE A 151 -2.83 18.25 -1.50
C PHE A 151 -1.79 18.59 -2.57
N ASN A 152 -0.92 17.65 -2.94
CA ASN A 152 0.07 17.85 -4.00
C ASN A 152 -0.57 18.17 -5.36
N VAL A 153 -1.85 17.87 -5.57
CA VAL A 153 -2.57 18.22 -6.80
C VAL A 153 -3.10 19.66 -6.81
N ILE A 154 -3.09 20.40 -5.69
CA ILE A 154 -3.53 21.80 -5.68
C ILE A 154 -2.36 22.70 -6.08
N ARG A 155 -2.50 23.40 -7.20
CA ARG A 155 -1.48 24.32 -7.73
C ARG A 155 -1.56 25.72 -7.15
N LYS A 156 -2.78 26.24 -7.01
CA LYS A 156 -3.00 27.64 -6.65
C LYS A 156 -4.34 27.79 -6.00
N VAL A 157 -4.42 28.71 -5.05
CA VAL A 157 -5.69 29.14 -4.45
C VAL A 157 -5.77 30.65 -4.61
N ALA A 158 -6.91 31.17 -5.11
CA ALA A 158 -7.08 32.58 -5.41
C ALA A 158 -8.45 33.08 -4.93
N ARG A 159 -8.48 34.28 -4.34
CA ARG A 159 -9.75 34.94 -3.99
C ARG A 159 -10.43 35.53 -5.21
N TYR A 160 -11.75 35.46 -5.18
CA TYR A 160 -12.59 36.25 -6.05
C TYR A 160 -12.97 37.56 -5.36
N TYR A 161 -12.88 38.67 -6.10
CA TYR A 161 -13.38 39.97 -5.69
C TYR A 161 -14.51 40.33 -6.65
N ASP A 162 -15.63 40.84 -6.13
CA ASP A 162 -16.64 41.41 -7.01
C ASP A 162 -16.15 42.78 -7.52
N SER A 163 -16.75 43.25 -8.60
CA SER A 163 -16.46 44.47 -9.38
C SER A 163 -16.57 45.82 -8.63
N GLY A 164 -16.38 45.81 -7.31
CA GLY A 164 -16.33 46.96 -6.40
C GLY A 164 -15.32 46.81 -5.23
N GLN A 165 -14.34 45.91 -5.31
CA GLN A 165 -13.29 45.63 -4.32
C GLN A 165 -13.73 45.04 -2.96
N THR A 166 -15.02 44.79 -2.74
CA THR A 166 -15.45 44.00 -1.57
C THR A 166 -14.97 42.56 -1.73
N PRO A 167 -14.20 42.02 -0.75
CA PRO A 167 -13.83 40.61 -0.77
C PRO A 167 -15.12 39.79 -0.73
N THR A 168 -15.26 38.86 -1.67
CA THR A 168 -16.30 37.85 -1.59
C THR A 168 -15.74 36.66 -0.84
N ASP A 169 -16.59 35.90 -0.15
CA ASP A 169 -16.15 34.66 0.49
C ASP A 169 -15.93 33.51 -0.53
N LYS A 170 -15.67 33.85 -1.80
CA LYS A 170 -15.42 32.88 -2.86
C LYS A 170 -13.94 32.73 -3.15
N VAL A 171 -13.54 31.48 -3.29
CA VAL A 171 -12.17 31.07 -3.51
C VAL A 171 -12.12 30.09 -4.66
N PHE A 172 -11.23 30.35 -5.60
CA PHE A 172 -10.88 29.43 -6.66
C PHE A 172 -9.72 28.55 -6.20
N VAL A 173 -9.93 27.25 -6.17
CA VAL A 173 -8.89 26.24 -5.95
C VAL A 173 -8.54 25.64 -7.30
N VAL A 174 -7.33 25.89 -7.78
CA VAL A 174 -6.82 25.44 -9.07
C VAL A 174 -6.00 24.19 -8.87
N PHE A 175 -6.33 23.16 -9.62
CA PHE A 175 -5.69 21.87 -9.57
C PHE A 175 -4.57 21.75 -10.60
N GLU A 176 -3.79 20.69 -10.49
CA GLU A 176 -2.79 20.30 -11.45
C GLU A 176 -3.43 20.17 -12.84
N THR A 177 -2.68 20.60 -13.85
CA THR A 177 -3.05 20.51 -15.26
C THR A 177 -2.89 19.07 -15.76
N SER A 178 -3.56 18.13 -15.11
CA SER A 178 -3.46 16.69 -15.32
C SER A 178 -4.83 16.02 -15.15
N TYR A 179 -5.00 14.82 -15.70
CA TYR A 179 -6.21 14.03 -15.48
C TYR A 179 -6.43 13.71 -14.00
N ALA A 180 -5.35 13.46 -13.26
CA ALA A 180 -5.41 13.27 -11.81
C ALA A 180 -5.95 14.53 -11.11
N GLY A 181 -5.44 15.72 -11.46
CA GLY A 181 -5.95 16.98 -10.92
C GLY A 181 -7.44 17.20 -11.22
N TYR A 182 -7.94 16.74 -12.37
CA TYR A 182 -9.36 16.81 -12.70
C TYR A 182 -10.20 15.88 -11.83
N ILE A 183 -9.77 14.63 -11.64
CA ILE A 183 -10.47 13.64 -10.82
C ILE A 183 -10.54 14.10 -9.37
N GLU A 184 -9.45 14.61 -8.82
CA GLU A 184 -9.43 15.13 -7.45
C GLU A 184 -10.38 16.32 -7.28
N ALA A 185 -10.42 17.24 -8.25
CA ALA A 185 -11.36 18.37 -8.24
C ALA A 185 -12.82 17.91 -8.28
N ASP A 186 -13.13 16.95 -9.15
CA ASP A 186 -14.47 16.38 -9.32
C ASP A 186 -14.90 15.58 -8.09
N ASP A 187 -14.01 14.77 -7.51
CA ASP A 187 -14.28 13.98 -6.30
C ASP A 187 -14.54 14.88 -5.11
N LEU A 188 -13.73 15.93 -4.92
CA LEU A 188 -13.97 16.91 -3.85
C LEU A 188 -15.30 17.66 -4.05
N SER A 189 -15.65 18.03 -5.29
CA SER A 189 -16.95 18.62 -5.63
C SER A 189 -18.11 17.67 -5.26
N LYS A 190 -18.00 16.38 -5.60
CA LYS A 190 -19.02 15.37 -5.29
C LYS A 190 -19.16 15.12 -3.80
N ILE A 191 -18.05 15.09 -3.06
CA ILE A 191 -18.11 14.95 -1.60
C ILE A 191 -18.84 16.13 -0.98
N LEU A 192 -18.56 17.36 -1.44
CA LEU A 192 -19.29 18.53 -0.98
C LEU A 192 -20.78 18.42 -1.32
N GLU A 193 -21.12 17.98 -2.53
CA GLU A 193 -22.51 17.72 -2.93
C GLU A 193 -23.20 16.67 -2.04
N GLN A 194 -22.53 15.56 -1.72
CA GLN A 194 -23.03 14.50 -0.84
C GLN A 194 -23.25 14.96 0.61
N ASN A 195 -22.55 16.01 1.04
CA ASN A 195 -22.71 16.61 2.37
C ASN A 195 -23.68 17.80 2.35
N ASP A 196 -24.56 17.89 1.34
CA ASP A 196 -25.48 19.02 1.13
C ASP A 196 -24.75 20.37 1.09
N ARG A 197 -23.53 20.40 0.55
CA ARG A 197 -22.66 21.58 0.41
C ARG A 197 -22.26 21.83 -1.05
N GLY A 198 -23.02 21.26 -1.98
CA GLY A 198 -22.80 21.42 -3.42
C GLY A 198 -23.34 22.75 -3.96
N LYS A 199 -23.24 22.91 -5.28
CA LYS A 199 -23.67 24.11 -6.02
C LYS A 199 -25.13 24.51 -5.76
N VAL A 200 -26.04 23.54 -5.83
CA VAL A 200 -27.49 23.78 -5.66
C VAL A 200 -27.78 24.33 -4.27
N TYR A 201 -27.17 23.75 -3.24
CA TYR A 201 -27.29 24.23 -1.86
C TYR A 201 -26.71 25.64 -1.69
N GLY A 202 -25.50 25.86 -2.21
CA GLY A 202 -24.83 27.16 -2.13
C GLY A 202 -25.59 28.29 -2.84
N MET A 203 -26.31 27.99 -3.93
CA MET A 203 -27.14 28.97 -4.63
C MET A 203 -28.53 29.16 -4.00
N ALA A 204 -29.17 28.08 -3.55
CA ALA A 204 -30.56 28.12 -3.05
C ALA A 204 -30.68 28.77 -1.68
N ASN A 205 -29.72 28.51 -0.79
CA ASN A 205 -29.74 29.02 0.58
C ASN A 205 -28.86 30.25 0.75
N GLY A 206 -28.47 30.89 -0.36
CA GLY A 206 -27.66 32.12 -0.39
C GLY A 206 -26.36 32.03 0.40
N CYS A 207 -25.89 30.82 0.74
CA CYS A 207 -24.81 30.67 1.70
C CYS A 207 -25.11 31.38 3.05
N GLU A 208 -26.38 31.65 3.36
CA GLU A 208 -26.88 32.59 4.39
C GLU A 208 -26.52 32.21 5.83
N ASN A 209 -26.18 30.93 6.06
CA ASN A 209 -25.75 30.46 7.38
C ASN A 209 -24.22 30.43 7.56
N GLY A 210 -23.44 30.97 6.61
CA GLY A 210 -21.98 30.90 6.64
C GLY A 210 -21.42 29.50 6.38
N GLU A 211 -22.24 28.59 5.84
CA GLU A 211 -21.83 27.22 5.56
C GLU A 211 -20.98 27.13 4.29
N LYS A 212 -19.90 26.36 4.38
CA LYS A 212 -18.90 26.22 3.34
C LYS A 212 -19.43 25.33 2.23
N CYS A 213 -19.52 25.88 1.03
CA CYS A 213 -20.04 25.18 -0.14
C CYS A 213 -18.97 25.12 -1.23
N GLY A 214 -19.07 24.15 -2.13
CA GLY A 214 -18.17 24.14 -3.29
C GLY A 214 -18.59 23.23 -4.42
N TRP A 215 -18.07 23.53 -5.60
CA TRP A 215 -18.37 22.82 -6.85
C TRP A 215 -17.30 23.07 -7.91
N ILE A 216 -17.18 22.15 -8.87
CA ILE A 216 -16.30 22.34 -10.01
C ILE A 216 -16.82 23.47 -10.91
N ALA A 217 -15.93 24.38 -11.31
CA ALA A 217 -16.26 25.54 -12.11
C ALA A 217 -16.68 25.11 -13.53
N THR A 218 -17.77 25.70 -14.03
CA THR A 218 -18.13 25.59 -15.45
C THR A 218 -17.57 26.76 -16.27
N VAL A 219 -17.49 26.59 -17.60
CA VAL A 219 -17.07 27.67 -18.51
C VAL A 219 -17.91 28.93 -18.31
N ALA A 220 -19.24 28.79 -18.25
CA ALA A 220 -20.16 29.90 -18.01
C ALA A 220 -19.89 30.62 -16.66
N GLU A 221 -19.45 29.89 -15.63
CA GLU A 221 -19.11 30.50 -14.34
C GLU A 221 -17.79 31.26 -14.42
N MET A 222 -16.80 30.70 -15.12
CA MET A 222 -15.52 31.38 -15.33
C MET A 222 -15.66 32.59 -16.26
N GLU A 223 -16.62 32.61 -17.18
CA GLU A 223 -16.94 33.80 -17.97
C GLU A 223 -17.65 34.86 -17.13
N ARG A 224 -18.62 34.44 -16.29
CA ARG A 224 -19.40 35.36 -15.45
C ARG A 224 -18.59 35.97 -14.30
N LEU A 225 -17.72 35.18 -13.67
CA LEU A 225 -16.93 35.59 -12.51
C LEU A 225 -15.59 36.23 -12.90
N ASP A 226 -15.35 36.58 -14.17
CA ASP A 226 -14.13 37.21 -14.69
C ASP A 226 -12.85 36.97 -13.84
N PRO A 227 -12.33 35.72 -13.81
CA PRO A 227 -11.25 35.30 -12.94
C PRO A 227 -9.90 35.93 -13.33
N LYS A 228 -9.88 36.80 -14.36
CA LYS A 228 -8.77 37.74 -14.61
C LYS A 228 -8.54 38.66 -13.42
N GLN A 229 -9.59 39.02 -12.68
CA GLN A 229 -9.48 39.75 -11.41
C GLN A 229 -8.69 38.94 -10.37
N ALA A 230 -8.83 37.61 -10.39
CA ALA A 230 -8.07 36.67 -9.55
C ALA A 230 -6.70 36.25 -10.16
N ARG A 231 -6.28 36.85 -11.29
CA ARG A 231 -5.07 36.50 -12.05
C ARG A 231 -5.00 35.00 -12.38
N LEU A 232 -6.14 34.39 -12.72
CA LEU A 232 -6.22 32.97 -13.10
C LEU A 232 -6.24 32.84 -14.62
N LYS A 233 -5.34 32.00 -15.14
CA LYS A 233 -5.35 31.58 -16.54
C LYS A 233 -6.15 30.28 -16.64
N TRP A 234 -7.14 30.26 -17.50
CA TRP A 234 -7.95 29.09 -17.78
C TRP A 234 -8.35 29.07 -19.26
N SER A 235 -8.81 27.92 -19.74
CA SER A 235 -9.31 27.74 -21.10
C SER A 235 -10.45 26.72 -21.09
N PRO A 236 -11.47 26.88 -21.94
CA PRO A 236 -12.43 25.81 -22.16
C PRO A 236 -11.74 24.65 -22.88
N VAL A 237 -11.94 23.43 -22.38
CA VAL A 237 -11.42 22.19 -22.98
C VAL A 237 -12.57 21.21 -23.15
N PRO A 238 -12.76 20.62 -24.34
CA PRO A 238 -13.76 19.58 -24.56
C PRO A 238 -13.58 18.39 -23.61
N LEU A 239 -14.67 17.85 -23.06
CA LEU A 239 -14.60 16.63 -22.25
C LEU A 239 -14.03 15.42 -23.01
N SER A 240 -14.10 15.41 -24.34
CA SER A 240 -13.44 14.41 -25.18
C SER A 240 -11.91 14.42 -24.99
N GLU A 241 -11.30 15.60 -24.87
CA GLU A 241 -9.86 15.71 -24.62
C GLU A 241 -9.49 15.21 -23.21
N VAL A 242 -10.33 15.47 -22.21
CA VAL A 242 -10.16 14.91 -20.85
C VAL A 242 -10.28 13.39 -20.86
N ARG A 243 -11.17 12.83 -21.68
CA ARG A 243 -11.27 11.37 -21.89
C ARG A 243 -10.03 10.80 -22.55
N ASP A 244 -9.46 11.50 -23.52
CA ASP A 244 -8.24 11.04 -24.18
C ASP A 244 -7.05 11.09 -23.22
N MET A 245 -6.98 12.09 -22.33
CA MET A 245 -6.03 12.10 -21.22
C MET A 245 -6.22 10.90 -20.28
N HIS A 246 -7.45 10.52 -19.92
CA HIS A 246 -7.73 9.29 -19.15
C HIS A 246 -7.21 8.04 -19.84
N LYS A 247 -7.53 7.87 -21.14
CA LYS A 247 -7.06 6.73 -21.93
C LYS A 247 -5.53 6.67 -21.99
N ALA A 248 -4.88 7.82 -22.15
CA ALA A 248 -3.41 7.90 -22.16
C ALA A 248 -2.81 7.48 -20.80
N GLU A 249 -3.35 7.99 -19.69
CA GLU A 249 -2.93 7.60 -18.34
C GLU A 249 -3.17 6.11 -18.07
N LYS A 250 -4.31 5.57 -18.49
CA LYS A 250 -4.60 4.13 -18.39
C LYS A 250 -3.56 3.29 -19.13
N ARG A 251 -3.25 3.63 -20.38
CA ARG A 251 -2.20 2.95 -21.17
C ARG A 251 -0.83 3.02 -20.51
N LYS A 252 -0.48 4.18 -19.96
CA LYS A 252 0.79 4.38 -19.24
C LYS A 252 0.88 3.50 -17.99
N ARG A 253 -0.21 3.40 -17.21
CA ARG A 253 -0.28 2.50 -16.04
C ARG A 253 -0.16 1.03 -16.44
N GLU A 254 -0.86 0.60 -17.49
CA GLU A 254 -0.77 -0.76 -18.02
C GLU A 254 0.67 -1.09 -18.48
N GLN A 255 1.34 -0.16 -19.16
CA GLN A 255 2.74 -0.31 -19.56
C GLN A 255 3.68 -0.45 -18.35
N LEU A 256 3.57 0.46 -17.37
CA LEU A 256 4.39 0.42 -16.15
C LEU A 256 4.15 -0.86 -15.33
N GLN A 257 2.92 -1.37 -15.34
CA GLN A 257 2.60 -2.65 -14.71
C GLN A 257 3.25 -3.82 -15.45
N GLY A 258 3.20 -3.82 -16.78
CA GLY A 258 3.90 -4.79 -17.61
C GLY A 258 5.42 -4.81 -17.37
N GLU A 259 6.05 -3.64 -17.27
CA GLU A 259 7.47 -3.50 -16.93
C GLU A 259 7.77 -4.03 -15.52
N ARG A 260 6.93 -3.71 -14.54
CA ARG A 260 7.07 -4.21 -13.17
C ARG A 260 7.01 -5.74 -13.11
N ASP A 261 6.08 -6.34 -13.84
CA ASP A 261 5.91 -7.79 -13.89
C ASP A 261 7.04 -8.49 -14.67
N TYR A 262 7.62 -7.82 -15.66
CA TYR A 262 8.85 -8.25 -16.30
C TYR A 262 10.01 -8.32 -15.29
N TRP A 263 10.30 -7.21 -14.60
CA TRP A 263 11.41 -7.14 -13.65
C TRP A 263 11.25 -8.10 -12.46
N LYS A 264 10.02 -8.36 -12.01
CA LYS A 264 9.75 -9.38 -10.99
C LYS A 264 10.15 -10.78 -11.46
N ARG A 265 9.83 -11.14 -12.71
CA ARG A 265 10.20 -12.46 -13.27
C ARG A 265 11.71 -12.58 -13.43
N GLU A 266 12.36 -11.52 -13.91
CA GLU A 266 13.82 -11.49 -14.05
C GLU A 266 14.52 -11.62 -12.69
N ALA A 267 14.02 -10.95 -11.65
CA ALA A 267 14.55 -11.06 -10.30
C ALA A 267 14.45 -12.50 -9.75
N VAL A 268 13.31 -13.17 -9.96
CA VAL A 268 13.13 -14.57 -9.54
C VAL A 268 14.08 -15.52 -10.29
N GLU A 269 14.25 -15.32 -11.60
CA GLU A 269 15.16 -16.15 -12.40
C GLU A 269 16.63 -15.91 -11.99
N SER A 270 17.00 -14.65 -11.74
CA SER A 270 18.33 -14.28 -11.23
C SER A 270 18.61 -14.92 -9.86
N GLU A 271 17.63 -14.91 -8.95
CA GLU A 271 17.76 -15.57 -7.64
C GLU A 271 17.94 -17.08 -7.79
N LYS A 272 17.19 -17.72 -8.69
CA LYS A 272 17.31 -19.15 -8.98
C LYS A 272 18.70 -19.50 -9.50
N GLN A 273 19.25 -18.69 -10.41
CA GLN A 273 20.62 -18.85 -10.92
C GLN A 273 21.65 -18.64 -9.82
N ALA A 274 21.49 -17.64 -8.95
CA ALA A 274 22.37 -17.41 -7.82
C ALA A 274 22.39 -18.60 -6.83
N ARG A 275 21.22 -19.17 -6.52
CA ARG A 275 21.11 -20.37 -5.67
C ARG A 275 21.77 -21.58 -6.32
N ALA A 276 21.62 -21.77 -7.63
CA ALA A 276 22.28 -22.84 -8.37
C ALA A 276 23.81 -22.70 -8.31
N ALA A 277 24.33 -21.50 -8.56
CA ALA A 277 25.77 -21.22 -8.49
C ALA A 277 26.33 -21.40 -7.07
N GLN A 278 25.59 -21.01 -6.03
CA GLN A 278 25.97 -21.26 -4.64
C GLN A 278 26.04 -22.76 -4.32
N SER A 279 25.07 -23.53 -4.79
CA SER A 279 25.06 -24.99 -4.64
C SER A 279 26.26 -25.64 -5.33
N GLU A 280 26.55 -25.23 -6.56
CA GLU A 280 27.71 -25.72 -7.32
C GLU A 280 29.03 -25.34 -6.63
N SER A 281 29.17 -24.10 -6.18
CA SER A 281 30.33 -23.64 -5.42
C SER A 281 30.54 -24.47 -4.15
N HIS A 282 29.45 -24.77 -3.43
CA HIS A 282 29.51 -25.63 -2.24
C HIS A 282 29.96 -27.06 -2.57
N GLN A 283 29.46 -27.66 -3.65
CA GLN A 283 29.90 -28.98 -4.10
C GLN A 283 31.39 -29.00 -4.49
N LEU A 284 31.86 -27.97 -5.20
CA LEU A 284 33.27 -27.82 -5.55
C LEU A 284 34.15 -27.70 -4.30
N ARG A 285 33.70 -26.96 -3.28
CA ARG A 285 34.40 -26.86 -1.99
C ARG A 285 34.55 -28.22 -1.33
N LEU A 286 33.46 -28.99 -1.22
CA LEU A 286 33.49 -30.34 -0.64
C LEU A 286 34.42 -31.29 -1.43
N ARG A 287 34.40 -31.20 -2.76
CA ARG A 287 35.30 -32.00 -3.61
C ARG A 287 36.77 -31.64 -3.40
N ASN A 288 37.07 -30.35 -3.27
CA ASN A 288 38.43 -29.87 -3.00
C ASN A 288 38.91 -30.31 -1.62
N GLU A 289 38.06 -30.26 -0.59
CA GLU A 289 38.36 -30.76 0.76
C GLU A 289 38.65 -32.26 0.75
N ALA A 290 37.82 -33.05 0.07
CA ALA A 290 38.03 -34.50 -0.07
C ALA A 290 39.33 -34.83 -0.81
N MET A 291 39.66 -34.07 -1.86
CA MET A 291 40.91 -34.23 -2.60
C MET A 291 42.12 -33.88 -1.74
N ALA A 292 42.05 -32.78 -0.97
CA ALA A 292 43.12 -32.38 -0.05
C ALA A 292 43.36 -33.46 1.02
N ALA A 293 42.30 -34.03 1.60
CA ALA A 293 42.41 -35.13 2.55
C ALA A 293 43.08 -36.37 1.95
N ASN A 294 42.73 -36.75 0.71
CA ASN A 294 43.35 -37.87 0.01
C ASN A 294 44.84 -37.64 -0.27
N ILE A 295 45.21 -36.42 -0.66
CA ILE A 295 46.62 -36.04 -0.87
C ILE A 295 47.40 -36.18 0.44
N GLU A 296 46.84 -35.71 1.55
CA GLU A 296 47.48 -35.77 2.86
C GLU A 296 47.62 -37.21 3.36
N GLU A 297 46.60 -38.05 3.19
CA GLU A 297 46.67 -39.48 3.50
C GLU A 297 47.78 -40.18 2.71
N ARG A 298 47.88 -39.90 1.40
CA ARG A 298 48.96 -40.44 0.55
C ARG A 298 50.34 -39.96 0.99
N ARG A 299 50.48 -38.70 1.39
CA ARG A 299 51.74 -38.18 1.94
C ARG A 299 52.14 -38.93 3.20
N GLN A 300 51.22 -39.09 4.14
CA GLN A 300 51.47 -39.83 5.39
C GLN A 300 51.80 -41.30 5.13
N ALA A 301 51.08 -41.96 4.23
CA ALA A 301 51.38 -43.34 3.85
C ALA A 301 52.78 -43.48 3.24
N THR A 302 53.16 -42.55 2.36
CA THR A 302 54.50 -42.52 1.74
C THR A 302 55.57 -42.31 2.80
N GLN A 303 55.35 -41.38 3.74
CA GLN A 303 56.28 -41.13 4.82
C GLN A 303 56.48 -42.35 5.72
N ARG A 304 55.40 -43.05 6.09
CA ARG A 304 55.50 -44.30 6.86
C ARG A 304 56.31 -45.38 6.13
N ILE A 305 56.09 -45.54 4.82
CA ILE A 305 56.86 -46.49 4.01
C ILE A 305 58.34 -46.12 4.02
N VAL A 306 58.67 -44.83 3.83
CA VAL A 306 60.05 -44.34 3.84
C VAL A 306 60.71 -44.63 5.20
N GLU A 307 60.06 -44.25 6.30
CA GLU A 307 60.55 -44.48 7.67
C GLU A 307 60.76 -45.99 7.95
N GLU A 308 59.86 -46.85 7.48
CA GLU A 308 59.99 -48.30 7.63
C GLU A 308 61.14 -48.88 6.81
N THR A 309 61.34 -48.42 5.57
CA THR A 309 62.50 -48.83 4.76
C THR A 309 63.82 -48.32 5.33
N GLU A 310 63.87 -47.08 5.81
CA GLU A 310 65.08 -46.54 6.44
C GLU A 310 65.46 -47.36 7.67
N LYS A 311 64.47 -47.64 8.54
CA LYS A 311 64.69 -48.47 9.73
C LYS A 311 65.21 -49.86 9.36
N ARG A 312 64.62 -50.51 8.35
CA ARG A 312 65.08 -51.82 7.86
C ARG A 312 66.53 -51.78 7.36
N LEU A 313 66.89 -50.75 6.60
CA LEU A 313 68.26 -50.58 6.10
C LEU A 313 69.26 -50.35 7.24
N VAL A 314 68.88 -49.58 8.27
CA VAL A 314 69.70 -49.39 9.47
C VAL A 314 69.89 -50.72 10.22
N ASP A 315 68.82 -51.47 10.47
CA ASP A 315 68.88 -52.76 11.16
C ASP A 315 69.74 -53.78 10.38
N GLU A 316 69.63 -53.80 9.05
CA GLU A 316 70.40 -54.68 8.18
C GLU A 316 71.89 -54.31 8.14
N THR A 317 72.21 -53.01 8.06
CA THR A 317 73.60 -52.52 8.12
C THR A 317 74.23 -52.78 9.48
N GLU A 318 73.51 -52.58 10.58
CA GLU A 318 74.00 -52.89 11.92
C GLU A 318 74.28 -54.40 12.08
N ARG A 319 73.37 -55.26 11.61
CA ARG A 319 73.59 -56.72 11.62
C ARG A 319 74.83 -57.10 10.81
N ARG A 320 75.02 -56.51 9.63
CA ARG A 320 76.21 -56.78 8.80
C ARG A 320 77.50 -56.38 9.50
N LEU A 321 77.55 -55.18 10.07
CA LEU A 321 78.71 -54.68 10.82
C LEU A 321 79.03 -55.56 12.05
N ARG A 322 78.01 -56.06 12.76
CA ARG A 322 78.21 -56.99 13.88
C ARG A 322 78.86 -58.30 13.43
N LEU A 323 78.40 -58.87 12.31
CA LEU A 323 79.00 -60.08 11.75
C LEU A 323 80.45 -59.85 11.32
N GLU A 324 80.74 -58.74 10.63
CA GLU A 324 82.11 -58.36 10.24
C GLU A 324 83.04 -58.19 11.46
N LEU A 325 82.54 -57.61 12.56
CA LEU A 325 83.29 -57.47 13.83
C LEU A 325 83.54 -58.82 14.53
N GLU A 326 82.58 -59.75 14.46
CA GLU A 326 82.75 -61.11 14.99
C GLU A 326 83.77 -61.91 14.19
N GLU A 327 83.75 -61.80 12.85
CA GLU A 327 84.73 -62.43 11.97
C GLU A 327 86.15 -61.87 12.21
N ALA A 328 86.28 -60.56 12.40
CA ALA A 328 87.56 -59.92 12.73
C ALA A 328 88.09 -60.29 14.13
N ARG A 329 87.25 -60.79 15.03
CA ARG A 329 87.62 -61.29 16.37
C ARG A 329 88.08 -62.75 16.38
N VAL A 330 87.94 -63.48 15.26
CA VAL A 330 88.50 -64.83 15.15
C VAL A 330 90.02 -64.70 14.98
N PRO A 331 90.85 -65.17 15.93
CA PRO A 331 92.29 -65.05 15.81
C PRO A 331 92.78 -65.83 14.59
N SER A 332 93.71 -65.22 13.85
CA SER A 332 94.50 -65.89 12.82
C SER A 332 95.01 -67.22 13.38
N LYS A 333 94.95 -68.30 12.58
CA LYS A 333 95.48 -69.63 12.93
C LYS A 333 96.96 -69.60 13.36
N GLU A 334 97.67 -68.50 13.16
CA GLU A 334 99.04 -68.30 13.64
C GLU A 334 99.14 -67.99 15.15
N GLU A 335 98.08 -67.53 15.83
CA GLU A 335 98.12 -67.25 17.27
C GLU A 335 97.76 -68.46 18.17
N ILE A 336 97.19 -69.53 17.61
CA ILE A 336 96.80 -70.73 18.38
C ILE A 336 98.00 -71.69 18.59
N LEU A 337 99.13 -71.48 17.91
CA LEU A 337 100.31 -72.36 17.96
C LEU A 337 101.42 -71.91 18.93
N THR A 338 101.20 -70.89 19.78
CA THR A 338 102.21 -70.40 20.76
C THR A 338 101.72 -70.35 22.21
N ARG A 339 100.83 -71.26 22.59
CA ARG A 339 100.65 -71.70 23.99
C ARG A 339 100.63 -73.20 24.04
#